data_AF-A0A5R9PBW7-F1
#
_entry.id   AF-A0A5R9PBW7-F1
#
_cell.length_a   1.000
_cell.length_b   1.000
_cell.length_c   1.000
_cell.angle_alpha   90.00
_cell.angle_beta   90.00
_cell.angle_gamma   90.00
#
_symmetry.space_group_name_H-M   'P 1'
#
loop_
_entity.id
_entity.type
_entity.pdbx_description
1 polymer ?
#
loop_
_entity_poly.entity_id
_entity_poly.type
_entity_poly.pdbx_seq_one_letter_code
_entity_poly.pdbx_strand_id
1 'polypeptide(L)'
;MIGVAIALLAACAADAVPPKSRPRMTSMNEPLIVGPTDGNFTYTNEPQLTKLGPHRFMIPANYFTDQIGPDFQGGAILELVWPKLEAAPPGWTRTTNALQQAHLVRANLDYIDKWPLQNAMDSSLRTGSEDPILRQDPTDNIDYRTRREDVLGLERWVVSEEDKTRYLKLTEGQRDRYGLPADPWDFEDWYLRRDSHGHVLTHIECAPATQPDGLIIVNDSLFREDTTRVALCSHAFSVPKYGVSLNVTYPRVVMHEWEHIEARYRAVLDRYYIGTERGSHKP
;
A
#
# COMPACT_ATOMS: atom_id res chain seq x y z
N MET A 1 -34.96 64.59 50.89
CA MET A 1 -33.70 63.85 51.09
C MET A 1 -33.62 62.77 50.02
N ILE A 2 -32.48 62.74 49.33
CA ILE A 2 -32.17 61.89 48.18
C ILE A 2 -31.89 60.45 48.65
N GLY A 3 -32.33 59.45 47.88
CA GLY A 3 -31.94 58.05 48.06
C GLY A 3 -32.13 57.26 46.77
N VAL A 4 -31.02 56.95 46.10
CA VAL A 4 -30.90 56.10 44.90
C VAL A 4 -30.47 54.69 45.31
N ALA A 5 -31.06 53.64 44.71
CA ALA A 5 -30.48 52.29 44.61
C ALA A 5 -31.22 51.52 43.49
N ILE A 6 -30.70 51.50 42.25
CA ILE A 6 -29.87 50.46 41.61
C ILE A 6 -30.55 49.08 41.56
N ALA A 7 -31.02 48.73 40.35
CA ALA A 7 -31.50 47.41 39.96
C ALA A 7 -30.33 46.48 39.61
N LEU A 8 -30.35 45.25 40.11
CA LEU A 8 -29.45 44.17 39.73
C LEU A 8 -30.24 43.11 38.95
N LEU A 9 -29.94 42.98 37.66
CA LEU A 9 -30.39 41.86 36.81
C LEU A 9 -29.43 40.69 37.03
N ALA A 10 -29.95 39.58 37.59
CA ALA A 10 -29.24 38.31 37.65
C ALA A 10 -29.52 37.51 36.37
N ALA A 11 -28.52 37.39 35.51
CA ALA A 11 -28.53 36.48 34.36
C ALA A 11 -28.02 35.11 34.81
N CYS A 12 -28.87 34.07 34.73
CA CYS A 12 -28.44 32.69 34.91
C CYS A 12 -27.67 32.24 33.66
N ALA A 13 -26.37 32.00 33.81
CA ALA A 13 -25.54 31.39 32.79
C ALA A 13 -25.92 29.91 32.64
N ALA A 14 -26.18 29.49 31.40
CA ALA A 14 -26.33 28.09 31.05
C ALA A 14 -24.96 27.41 31.09
N ASP A 15 -24.86 26.28 31.82
CA ASP A 15 -23.67 25.45 31.90
C ASP A 15 -23.24 24.96 30.51
N ALA A 16 -22.05 25.38 30.09
CA ALA A 16 -21.41 24.88 28.89
C ALA A 16 -20.87 23.46 29.16
N VAL A 17 -21.38 22.48 28.41
CA VAL A 17 -20.85 21.11 28.34
C VAL A 17 -19.36 21.18 27.97
N PRO A 18 -18.44 20.53 28.72
CA PRO A 18 -17.03 20.59 28.41
C PRO A 18 -16.78 19.92 27.04
N PRO A 19 -15.95 20.52 26.17
CA PRO A 19 -15.65 19.91 24.89
C PRO A 19 -14.98 18.56 25.11
N LYS A 20 -15.51 17.52 24.44
CA LYS A 20 -14.89 16.18 24.37
C LYS A 20 -13.39 16.35 24.12
N SER A 21 -12.58 15.89 25.07
CA SER A 21 -11.12 15.92 25.00
C SER A 21 -10.66 15.32 23.66
N ARG A 22 -9.89 16.10 22.89
CA ARG A 22 -9.16 15.58 21.73
C ARG A 22 -8.31 14.40 22.19
N PRO A 23 -8.24 13.30 21.42
CA PRO A 23 -7.24 12.27 21.70
C PRO A 23 -5.87 12.94 21.72
N ARG A 24 -5.14 12.75 22.81
CA ARG A 24 -3.79 13.26 23.00
C ARG A 24 -2.91 12.57 21.95
N MET A 25 -2.44 13.33 20.95
CA MET A 25 -1.51 12.86 19.91
C MET A 25 -0.22 12.35 20.58
N THR A 26 -0.05 11.02 20.66
CA THR A 26 1.18 10.37 21.11
C THR A 26 2.26 10.36 20.01
N SER A 27 1.91 10.67 18.76
CA SER A 27 2.84 10.63 17.60
C SER A 27 3.81 11.81 17.51
N MET A 28 3.53 12.96 18.13
CA MET A 28 4.41 14.14 18.08
C MET A 28 5.61 14.10 19.06
N ASN A 29 5.84 12.98 19.73
CA ASN A 29 6.89 12.83 20.74
C ASN A 29 8.09 11.98 20.25
N GLU A 30 8.18 11.66 18.96
CA GLU A 30 9.40 11.04 18.43
C GLU A 30 10.56 12.07 18.45
N PRO A 31 11.77 11.67 18.85
CA PRO A 31 12.91 12.56 18.77
C PRO A 31 13.18 12.92 17.30
N LEU A 32 13.49 14.20 17.05
CA LEU A 32 13.95 14.65 15.75
C LEU A 32 15.30 13.98 15.44
N ILE A 33 15.33 13.23 14.34
CA ILE A 33 16.54 12.64 13.78
C ILE A 33 16.92 13.50 12.57
N VAL A 34 18.15 14.00 12.59
CA VAL A 34 18.72 14.78 11.50
C VAL A 34 19.73 13.90 10.78
N GLY A 35 19.49 13.68 9.49
CA GLY A 35 20.36 12.94 8.58
C GLY A 35 21.36 13.85 7.86
N PRO A 36 21.96 13.38 6.77
CA PRO A 36 22.89 14.16 5.97
C PRO A 36 22.21 15.34 5.26
N THR A 37 23.04 16.30 4.85
CA THR A 37 22.65 17.41 3.96
C THR A 37 23.15 17.12 2.55
N ASP A 38 22.24 17.20 1.57
CA ASP A 38 22.54 17.08 0.13
C ASP A 38 22.17 18.41 -0.56
N GLY A 39 23.17 19.14 -1.03
CA GLY A 39 23.00 20.51 -1.50
C GLY A 39 22.39 21.42 -0.43
N ASN A 40 21.20 21.94 -0.69
CA ASN A 40 20.47 22.84 0.22
C ASN A 40 19.40 22.13 1.06
N PHE A 41 19.30 20.80 0.99
CA PHE A 41 18.27 20.04 1.68
C PHE A 41 18.88 19.14 2.76
N THR A 42 18.34 19.20 3.98
CA THR A 42 18.75 18.32 5.09
C THR A 42 17.66 17.32 5.38
N TYR A 43 17.97 16.03 5.27
CA TYR A 43 17.00 14.98 5.53
C TYR A 43 16.70 14.88 7.02
N THR A 44 15.42 14.75 7.38
CA THR A 44 14.97 14.57 8.76
C THR A 44 13.83 13.56 8.83
N ASN A 45 13.36 13.25 10.03
CA ASN A 45 12.07 12.58 10.25
C ASN A 45 10.96 13.60 10.62
N GLU A 46 11.09 14.87 10.23
CA GLU A 46 10.06 15.87 10.52
C GLU A 46 8.73 15.45 9.88
N PRO A 47 7.62 15.40 10.64
CA PRO A 47 6.32 14.97 10.11
C PRO A 47 5.79 15.86 8.98
N GLN A 48 5.36 15.23 7.90
CA GLN A 48 4.76 15.86 6.73
C GLN A 48 3.26 15.67 6.71
N LEU A 49 2.53 16.73 6.35
CA LEU A 49 1.09 16.64 6.17
C LEU A 49 0.79 15.86 4.88
N THR A 50 0.19 14.69 5.04
CA THR A 50 -0.32 13.87 3.93
C THR A 50 -1.84 13.87 3.95
N LYS A 51 -2.44 14.00 2.77
CA LYS A 51 -3.89 13.92 2.60
C LYS A 51 -4.23 12.73 1.71
N LEU A 52 -5.08 11.83 2.20
CA LEU A 52 -5.65 10.73 1.43
C LEU A 52 -7.17 10.90 1.47
N GLY A 53 -7.71 11.49 0.40
CA GLY A 53 -9.10 11.94 0.40
C GLY A 53 -9.39 12.93 1.54
N PRO A 54 -10.44 12.70 2.36
CA PRO A 54 -10.75 13.57 3.48
C PRO A 54 -9.82 13.36 4.69
N HIS A 55 -8.99 12.31 4.69
CA HIS A 55 -8.16 11.94 5.84
C HIS A 55 -6.82 12.66 5.82
N ARG A 56 -6.36 13.07 6.99
CA ARG A 56 -5.09 13.77 7.19
C ARG A 56 -4.16 12.97 8.09
N PHE A 57 -2.89 12.95 7.73
CA PHE A 57 -1.83 12.25 8.45
C PHE A 57 -0.62 13.17 8.63
N MET A 58 0.12 13.00 9.72
CA MET A 58 1.43 13.63 9.95
C MET A 58 2.50 12.54 9.93
N ILE A 59 2.89 12.10 8.73
CA ILE A 59 3.81 10.97 8.55
C ILE A 59 5.25 11.51 8.52
N PRO A 60 6.19 10.97 9.32
CA PRO A 60 7.60 11.39 9.29
C PRO A 60 8.20 11.34 7.89
N ALA A 61 8.95 12.38 7.50
CA ALA A 61 9.51 12.50 6.15
C ALA A 61 10.32 11.27 5.71
N ASN A 62 11.00 10.60 6.63
CA ASN A 62 11.83 9.42 6.33
C ASN A 62 11.04 8.14 5.96
N TYR A 63 9.71 8.14 6.06
CA TYR A 63 8.87 7.08 5.49
C TYR A 63 8.67 7.24 3.98
N PHE A 64 8.80 8.43 3.42
CA PHE A 64 8.57 8.64 1.98
C PHE A 64 9.75 8.13 1.16
N THR A 65 9.50 7.66 -0.07
CA THR A 65 10.57 7.19 -0.98
C THR A 65 11.66 8.23 -1.20
N ASP A 66 11.29 9.50 -1.37
CA ASP A 66 12.23 10.60 -1.52
C ASP A 66 12.79 11.09 -0.18
N GLN A 67 12.22 10.62 0.93
CA GLN A 67 12.45 11.05 2.30
C GLN A 67 12.21 12.54 2.55
N ILE A 68 11.29 13.14 1.79
CA ILE A 68 10.91 14.56 1.87
C ILE A 68 9.43 14.68 2.23
N GLY A 69 8.53 14.01 1.52
CA GLY A 69 7.09 14.15 1.74
C GLY A 69 6.22 13.57 0.61
N PRO A 70 4.90 13.84 0.63
CA PRO A 70 4.02 13.46 -0.48
C PRO A 70 4.38 14.25 -1.75
N ASP A 71 4.04 13.70 -2.91
CA ASP A 71 4.25 14.38 -4.19
C ASP A 71 3.32 15.61 -4.36
N PHE A 72 3.54 16.37 -5.43
CA PHE A 72 2.80 17.59 -5.73
C PHE A 72 1.30 17.35 -6.03
N GLN A 73 0.90 16.11 -6.34
CA GLN A 73 -0.48 15.71 -6.57
C GLN A 73 -1.13 15.12 -5.31
N GLY A 74 -0.39 15.01 -4.20
CA GLY A 74 -0.84 14.40 -2.95
C GLY A 74 -0.70 12.88 -2.93
N GLY A 75 -0.09 12.27 -3.95
CA GLY A 75 0.31 10.87 -3.92
C GLY A 75 1.36 10.63 -2.85
N ALA A 76 1.28 9.49 -2.18
CA ALA A 76 2.21 9.11 -1.13
C ALA A 76 2.74 7.71 -1.39
N ILE A 77 4.06 7.61 -1.57
CA ILE A 77 4.76 6.34 -1.62
C ILE A 77 5.57 6.19 -0.34
N LEU A 78 5.25 5.16 0.44
CA LEU A 78 5.87 4.89 1.73
C LEU A 78 6.77 3.66 1.67
N GLU A 79 7.95 3.75 2.26
CA GLU A 79 8.95 2.69 2.29
C GLU A 79 9.23 2.21 3.72
N LEU A 80 9.23 0.89 3.88
CA LEU A 80 9.66 0.19 5.08
C LEU A 80 10.84 -0.72 4.72
N VAL A 81 11.73 -0.96 5.69
CA VAL A 81 12.93 -1.78 5.48
C VAL A 81 12.75 -3.14 6.17
N TRP A 82 12.68 -4.21 5.39
CA TRP A 82 12.71 -5.59 5.91
C TRP A 82 14.07 -5.89 6.56
N PRO A 83 14.15 -6.65 7.67
CA PRO A 83 13.07 -7.41 8.32
C PRO A 83 12.26 -6.65 9.37
N LYS A 84 12.75 -5.49 9.83
CA LYS A 84 12.06 -4.75 10.92
C LYS A 84 10.76 -4.09 10.47
N LEU A 85 10.63 -3.83 9.17
CA LEU A 85 9.51 -3.10 8.57
C LEU A 85 9.27 -1.75 9.27
N GLU A 86 10.37 -1.02 9.41
CA GLU A 86 10.43 0.35 9.92
C GLU A 86 10.98 1.28 8.83
N ALA A 87 10.72 2.58 8.95
CA ALA A 87 11.29 3.56 8.03
C ALA A 87 12.82 3.54 8.10
N ALA A 88 13.45 3.73 6.94
CA ALA A 88 14.89 3.92 6.89
C ALA A 88 15.30 5.20 7.65
N PRO A 89 16.56 5.30 8.12
CA PRO A 89 17.09 6.55 8.64
C PRO A 89 16.98 7.69 7.61
N PRO A 90 16.84 8.95 8.03
CA PRO A 90 16.85 10.09 7.11
C PRO A 90 18.14 10.15 6.28
N GLY A 91 18.00 10.34 4.98
CA GLY A 91 19.06 10.35 3.96
C GLY A 91 19.58 8.98 3.52
N TRP A 92 19.05 7.87 4.04
CA TRP A 92 19.58 6.53 3.77
C TRP A 92 19.51 6.15 2.28
N THR A 93 18.37 6.39 1.63
CA THR A 93 18.10 5.98 0.24
C THR A 93 19.09 6.56 -0.79
N ARG A 94 19.76 7.68 -0.47
CA ARG A 94 20.77 8.32 -1.33
C ARG A 94 22.11 7.59 -1.38
N THR A 95 22.38 6.75 -0.39
CA THR A 95 23.69 6.10 -0.21
C THR A 95 23.64 4.59 -0.38
N THR A 96 22.45 4.05 -0.64
CA THR A 96 22.23 2.60 -0.73
C THR A 96 22.54 2.01 -2.09
N ASN A 97 23.14 0.82 -2.08
CA ASN A 97 23.32 0.02 -3.27
C ASN A 97 22.08 -0.85 -3.59
N ALA A 98 22.11 -1.53 -4.73
CA ALA A 98 20.99 -2.35 -5.20
C ALA A 98 20.62 -3.52 -4.26
N LEU A 99 21.57 -4.06 -3.48
CA LEU A 99 21.26 -5.11 -2.49
C LEU A 99 20.56 -4.53 -1.27
N GLN A 100 20.99 -3.36 -0.79
CA GLN A 100 20.30 -2.66 0.29
C GLN A 100 18.89 -2.23 -0.14
N GLN A 101 18.72 -1.76 -1.38
CA GLN A 101 17.41 -1.44 -1.92
C GLN A 101 16.48 -2.66 -2.04
N ALA A 102 17.02 -3.88 -2.13
CA ALA A 102 16.20 -5.09 -2.11
C ALA A 102 15.50 -5.32 -0.76
N HIS A 103 15.96 -4.69 0.33
CA HIS A 103 15.25 -4.71 1.60
C HIS A 103 14.03 -3.79 1.64
N LEU A 104 13.84 -2.93 0.64
CA LEU A 104 12.72 -1.99 0.61
C LEU A 104 11.42 -2.74 0.29
N VAL A 105 10.44 -2.52 1.16
CA VAL A 105 9.03 -2.81 0.95
C VAL A 105 8.39 -1.46 0.67
N ARG A 106 7.92 -1.25 -0.56
CA ARG A 106 7.43 0.05 -1.04
C ARG A 106 5.94 -0.01 -1.28
N ALA A 107 5.16 0.86 -0.67
CA ALA A 107 3.71 0.94 -0.86
C ALA A 107 3.31 2.24 -1.55
N ASN A 108 2.60 2.14 -2.66
CA ASN A 108 1.79 3.24 -3.18
C ASN A 108 0.45 3.27 -2.43
N LEU A 109 -0.03 4.46 -2.06
CA LEU A 109 -1.28 4.65 -1.33
C LEU A 109 -2.28 5.40 -2.20
N ASP A 110 -3.40 4.76 -2.52
CA ASP A 110 -4.46 5.31 -3.36
C ASP A 110 -5.77 5.43 -2.58
N TYR A 111 -6.30 6.66 -2.47
CA TYR A 111 -7.65 6.86 -1.93
C TYR A 111 -8.69 6.53 -3.00
N ILE A 112 -9.64 5.66 -2.67
CA ILE A 112 -10.65 5.17 -3.61
C ILE A 112 -11.98 5.92 -3.36
N ASP A 113 -12.35 6.81 -4.27
CA ASP A 113 -13.53 7.68 -4.15
C ASP A 113 -14.56 7.53 -5.28
N LYS A 114 -14.15 6.99 -6.42
CA LYS A 114 -15.02 6.84 -7.60
C LYS A 114 -16.05 5.72 -7.46
N TRP A 115 -15.78 4.72 -6.62
CA TRP A 115 -16.62 3.53 -6.44
C TRP A 115 -16.27 2.78 -5.13
N PRO A 116 -17.10 1.83 -4.67
CA PRO A 116 -16.86 1.15 -3.39
C PRO A 116 -15.49 0.48 -3.34
N LEU A 117 -14.74 0.69 -2.25
CA LEU A 117 -13.40 0.13 -2.04
C LEU A 117 -13.36 -1.40 -2.23
N GLN A 118 -14.39 -2.11 -1.75
CA GLN A 118 -14.46 -3.55 -1.92
C GLN A 118 -14.57 -3.96 -3.39
N ASN A 119 -15.32 -3.20 -4.20
CA ASN A 119 -15.42 -3.46 -5.64
C ASN A 119 -14.07 -3.25 -6.33
N ALA A 120 -13.28 -2.27 -5.88
CA ALA A 120 -11.93 -2.07 -6.38
C ALA A 120 -11.04 -3.30 -6.12
N MET A 121 -11.08 -3.85 -4.91
CA MET A 121 -10.36 -5.09 -4.57
C MET A 121 -10.87 -6.29 -5.36
N ASP A 122 -12.19 -6.50 -5.43
CA ASP A 122 -12.77 -7.64 -6.14
C ASP A 122 -12.48 -7.59 -7.65
N SER A 123 -12.38 -6.38 -8.21
CA SER A 123 -12.06 -6.17 -9.62
C SER A 123 -10.62 -6.48 -9.99
N SER A 124 -9.69 -6.58 -9.02
CA SER A 124 -8.27 -6.84 -9.31
C SER A 124 -8.02 -8.21 -9.93
N LEU A 125 -9.02 -9.09 -9.94
CA LEU A 125 -8.91 -10.45 -10.45
C LEU A 125 -9.30 -10.60 -11.92
N ARG A 126 -9.71 -9.50 -12.57
CA ARG A 126 -10.24 -9.50 -13.93
C ARG A 126 -9.87 -8.22 -14.66
N THR A 127 -9.58 -8.33 -15.95
CA THR A 127 -9.41 -7.15 -16.81
C THR A 127 -10.68 -6.29 -16.85
N GLY A 128 -10.49 -4.97 -16.86
CA GLY A 128 -11.57 -3.99 -17.10
C GLY A 128 -11.99 -3.88 -18.58
N SER A 129 -11.37 -4.64 -19.47
CA SER A 129 -11.70 -4.65 -20.90
C SER A 129 -13.11 -5.19 -21.17
N GLU A 130 -13.80 -4.58 -22.13
CA GLU A 130 -15.07 -5.10 -22.68
C GLU A 130 -14.88 -6.15 -23.78
N ASP A 131 -13.64 -6.32 -24.26
CA ASP A 131 -13.31 -7.27 -25.33
C ASP A 131 -13.50 -8.72 -24.85
N PRO A 132 -14.41 -9.50 -25.47
CA PRO A 132 -14.72 -10.85 -25.01
C PRO A 132 -13.55 -11.84 -25.18
N ILE A 133 -12.54 -11.52 -26.01
CA ILE A 133 -11.33 -12.34 -26.13
C ILE A 133 -10.37 -12.01 -24.98
N LEU A 134 -10.08 -10.72 -24.73
CA LEU A 134 -9.19 -10.32 -23.62
C LEU A 134 -9.73 -10.72 -22.25
N ARG A 135 -11.07 -10.76 -22.10
CA ARG A 135 -11.69 -11.31 -20.88
C ARG A 135 -11.35 -12.78 -20.63
N GLN A 136 -10.86 -13.51 -21.62
CA GLN A 136 -10.46 -14.90 -21.49
C GLN A 136 -8.96 -15.10 -21.33
N ASP A 137 -8.20 -14.00 -21.30
CA ASP A 137 -6.76 -14.03 -21.11
C ASP A 137 -6.45 -14.56 -19.70
N PRO A 138 -5.75 -15.70 -19.58
CA PRO A 138 -5.42 -16.24 -18.27
C PRO A 138 -4.44 -15.35 -17.50
N THR A 139 -3.70 -14.44 -18.15
CA THR A 139 -2.81 -13.52 -17.43
C THR A 139 -3.59 -12.48 -16.63
N ASP A 140 -4.79 -12.11 -17.09
CA ASP A 140 -5.54 -10.99 -16.53
C ASP A 140 -6.90 -11.39 -15.95
N ASN A 141 -7.25 -12.68 -15.94
CA ASN A 141 -8.52 -13.16 -15.42
C ASN A 141 -8.41 -14.49 -14.67
N ILE A 142 -8.78 -14.47 -13.39
CA ILE A 142 -8.76 -15.63 -12.50
C ILE A 142 -9.64 -16.80 -12.97
N ASP A 143 -10.77 -16.54 -13.63
CA ASP A 143 -11.70 -17.59 -14.07
C ASP A 143 -11.06 -18.53 -15.11
N TYR A 144 -9.93 -18.09 -15.66
CA TYR A 144 -9.16 -18.75 -16.70
C TYR A 144 -7.76 -19.18 -16.23
N ARG A 145 -7.51 -19.11 -14.91
CA ARG A 145 -6.32 -19.61 -14.24
C ARG A 145 -6.60 -20.94 -13.56
N THR A 146 -5.53 -21.68 -13.30
CA THR A 146 -5.63 -22.95 -12.59
C THR A 146 -5.25 -22.81 -11.12
N ARG A 147 -6.14 -23.25 -10.21
CA ARG A 147 -5.84 -23.31 -8.77
C ARG A 147 -4.82 -24.41 -8.45
N ARG A 148 -3.89 -24.11 -7.54
CA ARG A 148 -2.87 -25.01 -6.99
C ARG A 148 -3.02 -25.13 -5.47
N GLU A 149 -2.13 -25.88 -4.83
CA GLU A 149 -2.11 -25.94 -3.36
C GLU A 149 -1.90 -24.53 -2.77
N ASP A 150 -2.59 -24.28 -1.66
CA ASP A 150 -2.48 -23.02 -0.94
C ASP A 150 -1.06 -22.87 -0.37
N VAL A 151 -0.54 -21.65 -0.39
CA VAL A 151 0.83 -21.31 0.06
C VAL A 151 0.73 -20.19 1.08
N LEU A 152 1.35 -20.35 2.25
CA LEU A 152 1.35 -19.33 3.31
C LEU A 152 -0.07 -18.89 3.75
N GLY A 153 -1.05 -19.80 3.67
CA GLY A 153 -2.46 -19.50 3.96
C GLY A 153 -3.20 -18.73 2.86
N LEU A 154 -2.61 -18.60 1.67
CA LEU A 154 -3.18 -17.93 0.50
C LEU A 154 -3.57 -18.93 -0.58
N GLU A 155 -4.70 -18.69 -1.25
CA GLU A 155 -5.09 -19.45 -2.45
C GLU A 155 -4.11 -19.15 -3.59
N ARG A 156 -3.45 -20.18 -4.14
CA ARG A 156 -2.51 -20.01 -5.25
C ARG A 156 -3.17 -20.30 -6.60
N TRP A 157 -3.02 -19.38 -7.55
CA TRP A 157 -3.57 -19.44 -8.89
C TRP A 157 -2.48 -19.17 -9.92
N VAL A 158 -2.31 -20.08 -10.87
CA VAL A 158 -1.22 -20.02 -11.85
C VAL A 158 -1.77 -20.05 -13.27
N VAL A 159 -1.02 -19.49 -14.22
CA VAL A 159 -1.26 -19.70 -15.65
C VAL A 159 -0.60 -21.00 -16.07
N SER A 160 -1.40 -22.07 -16.17
CA SER A 160 -0.90 -23.39 -16.55
C SER A 160 -0.61 -23.50 -18.06
N GLU A 161 0.12 -24.51 -18.48
CA GLU A 161 0.32 -24.79 -19.91
C GLU A 161 -1.00 -25.10 -20.65
N GLU A 162 -1.98 -25.66 -19.95
CA GLU A 162 -3.32 -25.91 -20.49
C GLU A 162 -4.07 -24.58 -20.72
N ASP A 163 -3.96 -23.63 -19.77
CA ASP A 163 -4.53 -22.30 -19.89
C ASP A 163 -3.93 -21.53 -21.08
N LYS A 164 -2.60 -21.59 -21.23
CA LYS A 164 -1.87 -21.00 -22.36
C LYS A 164 -2.32 -21.62 -23.68
N THR A 165 -2.35 -22.95 -23.75
CA THR A 165 -2.73 -23.69 -24.96
C THR A 165 -4.15 -23.36 -25.39
N ARG A 166 -5.08 -23.31 -24.43
CA ARG A 166 -6.48 -22.92 -24.67
C ARG A 166 -6.57 -21.51 -25.26
N TYR A 167 -5.89 -20.54 -24.64
CA TYR A 167 -5.97 -19.15 -25.08
C TYR A 167 -5.27 -18.93 -26.43
N LEU A 168 -4.10 -19.53 -26.65
CA LEU A 168 -3.41 -19.45 -27.94
C LEU A 168 -4.20 -20.07 -29.10
N LYS A 169 -5.01 -21.10 -28.81
CA LYS A 169 -5.96 -21.66 -29.78
C LYS A 169 -7.12 -20.70 -30.06
N LEU A 170 -7.63 -20.03 -29.04
CA LEU A 170 -8.68 -19.01 -29.18
C LEU A 170 -8.20 -17.83 -30.05
N THR A 171 -6.92 -17.47 -29.95
CA THR A 171 -6.32 -16.29 -30.60
C THR A 171 -5.49 -16.63 -31.83
N GLU A 172 -5.66 -17.84 -32.39
CA GLU A 172 -4.93 -18.29 -33.58
C GLU A 172 -5.13 -17.32 -34.76
N GLY A 173 -4.03 -16.90 -35.38
CA GLY A 173 -4.03 -15.90 -36.45
C GLY A 173 -4.21 -14.45 -35.99
N GLN A 174 -4.29 -14.17 -34.68
CA GLN A 174 -4.53 -12.82 -34.12
C GLN A 174 -3.51 -12.45 -33.03
N ARG A 175 -2.31 -13.03 -33.08
CA ARG A 175 -1.27 -12.86 -32.05
C ARG A 175 -0.77 -11.42 -31.90
N ASP A 176 -0.85 -10.61 -32.95
CA ASP A 176 -0.46 -9.19 -32.89
C ASP A 176 -1.38 -8.37 -31.96
N ARG A 177 -2.57 -8.89 -31.64
CA ARG A 177 -3.56 -8.22 -30.79
C ARG A 177 -3.81 -8.94 -29.45
N TYR A 178 -3.71 -10.27 -29.42
CA TYR A 178 -4.06 -11.09 -28.26
C TYR A 178 -2.97 -12.12 -27.93
N GLY A 179 -1.71 -11.75 -28.17
CA GLY A 179 -0.57 -12.58 -27.81
C GLY A 179 -0.40 -12.69 -26.30
N LEU A 180 0.05 -13.85 -25.83
CA LEU A 180 0.54 -14.00 -24.47
C LEU A 180 1.93 -13.37 -24.33
N PRO A 181 2.36 -13.02 -23.10
CA PRO A 181 3.71 -12.53 -22.85
C PRO A 181 4.78 -13.48 -23.37
N ALA A 182 5.85 -12.91 -23.93
CA ALA A 182 6.99 -13.68 -24.44
C ALA A 182 7.98 -14.05 -23.34
N ASP A 183 8.11 -13.21 -22.31
CA ASP A 183 8.97 -13.45 -21.16
C ASP A 183 8.28 -14.38 -20.16
N PRO A 184 8.85 -15.55 -19.83
CA PRO A 184 8.28 -16.46 -18.84
C PRO A 184 8.04 -15.83 -17.46
N TRP A 185 8.74 -14.76 -17.13
CA TRP A 185 8.58 -14.04 -15.86
C TRP A 185 7.25 -13.28 -15.76
N ASP A 186 6.63 -12.96 -16.90
CA ASP A 186 5.39 -12.18 -16.97
C ASP A 186 4.14 -13.06 -16.81
N PHE A 187 4.30 -14.37 -16.63
CA PHE A 187 3.23 -15.29 -16.22
C PHE A 187 3.13 -15.36 -14.70
N GLU A 188 2.77 -14.26 -14.06
CA GLU A 188 2.78 -14.13 -12.61
C GLU A 188 1.86 -15.13 -11.90
N ASP A 189 2.35 -15.71 -10.80
CA ASP A 189 1.55 -16.50 -9.88
C ASP A 189 0.73 -15.54 -9.00
N TRP A 190 -0.56 -15.81 -8.87
CA TRP A 190 -1.47 -15.03 -8.02
C TRP A 190 -1.70 -15.75 -6.69
N TYR A 191 -1.73 -15.00 -5.61
CA TYR A 191 -1.98 -15.46 -4.24
C TYR A 191 -3.05 -14.61 -3.59
N LEU A 192 -4.12 -15.23 -3.11
CA LEU A 192 -5.32 -14.53 -2.65
C LEU A 192 -5.67 -14.88 -1.22
N ARG A 193 -6.12 -13.86 -0.48
CA ARG A 193 -6.95 -14.06 0.72
C ARG A 193 -8.32 -13.46 0.47
N ARG A 194 -9.35 -14.23 0.79
CA ARG A 194 -10.75 -13.81 0.74
C ARG A 194 -11.40 -13.84 2.11
N ASP A 195 -12.47 -13.09 2.27
CA ASP A 195 -13.38 -13.24 3.41
C ASP A 195 -14.35 -14.42 3.23
N SER A 196 -15.22 -14.64 4.21
CA SER A 196 -16.23 -15.71 4.17
C SER A 196 -17.29 -15.56 3.08
N HIS A 197 -17.41 -14.38 2.46
CA HIS A 197 -18.34 -14.10 1.37
C HIS A 197 -17.67 -14.15 -0.01
N GLY A 198 -16.36 -14.45 -0.05
CA GLY A 198 -15.56 -14.53 -1.27
C GLY A 198 -14.97 -13.18 -1.72
N HIS A 199 -15.13 -12.11 -0.93
CA HIS A 199 -14.56 -10.81 -1.21
C HIS A 199 -13.04 -10.82 -1.04
N VAL A 200 -12.33 -10.20 -1.98
CA VAL A 200 -10.86 -10.13 -1.97
C VAL A 200 -10.42 -9.17 -0.87
N LEU A 201 -9.60 -9.69 0.04
CA LEU A 201 -8.95 -8.90 1.09
C LEU A 201 -7.50 -8.58 0.73
N THR A 202 -6.85 -9.53 0.06
CA THR A 202 -5.44 -9.47 -0.34
C THR A 202 -5.29 -10.11 -1.71
N HIS A 203 -4.58 -9.43 -2.61
CA HIS A 203 -4.15 -9.97 -3.91
C HIS A 203 -2.65 -9.74 -4.07
N ILE A 204 -1.88 -10.82 -4.22
CA ILE A 204 -0.45 -10.76 -4.44
C ILE A 204 -0.14 -11.42 -5.77
N GLU A 205 0.54 -10.70 -6.65
CA GLU A 205 1.03 -11.18 -7.93
C GLU A 205 2.55 -11.24 -7.83
N CYS A 206 3.14 -12.40 -8.05
CA CYS A 206 4.59 -12.54 -8.01
C CYS A 206 5.09 -13.16 -9.29
N ALA A 207 6.36 -12.91 -9.63
CA ALA A 207 7.07 -13.71 -10.62
C ALA A 207 6.80 -15.21 -10.38
N PRO A 208 6.63 -16.04 -11.42
CA PRO A 208 6.18 -17.42 -11.27
C PRO A 208 7.18 -18.26 -10.51
N ALA A 209 6.72 -19.16 -9.63
CA ALA A 209 7.58 -19.96 -8.75
C ALA A 209 8.59 -20.86 -9.50
N THR A 210 8.39 -21.07 -10.81
CA THR A 210 9.33 -21.79 -11.68
C THR A 210 10.60 -20.99 -12.00
N GLN A 211 10.58 -19.67 -11.82
CA GLN A 211 11.74 -18.80 -11.95
C GLN A 211 12.51 -18.71 -10.62
N PRO A 212 13.84 -18.56 -10.65
CA PRO A 212 14.62 -18.37 -9.44
C PRO A 212 14.30 -17.05 -8.76
N ASP A 213 14.52 -16.97 -7.45
CA ASP A 213 14.31 -15.73 -6.69
C ASP A 213 15.38 -14.68 -6.97
N GLY A 214 16.63 -15.12 -7.19
CA GLY A 214 17.79 -14.25 -7.36
C GLY A 214 18.29 -13.61 -6.07
N LEU A 215 17.59 -13.85 -4.97
CA LEU A 215 18.00 -13.51 -3.61
C LEU A 215 17.77 -14.72 -2.72
N ILE A 216 18.56 -14.82 -1.65
CA ILE A 216 18.32 -15.74 -0.54
C ILE A 216 18.32 -14.97 0.77
N ILE A 217 17.55 -15.49 1.72
CA ILE A 217 17.53 -15.01 3.10
C ILE A 217 18.51 -15.83 3.91
N VAL A 218 19.47 -15.16 4.55
CA VAL A 218 20.34 -15.77 5.55
C VAL A 218 20.23 -14.94 6.83
N ASN A 219 19.52 -15.50 7.80
CA ASN A 219 19.04 -14.77 8.99
C ASN A 219 18.19 -13.56 8.56
N ASP A 220 18.60 -12.36 8.94
CA ASP A 220 17.90 -11.08 8.74
C ASP A 220 18.45 -10.27 7.56
N SER A 221 19.16 -10.94 6.65
CA SER A 221 19.90 -10.31 5.54
C SER A 221 19.58 -10.97 4.21
N LEU A 222 19.51 -10.16 3.15
CA LEU A 222 19.40 -10.62 1.78
C LEU A 222 20.78 -10.74 1.14
N PHE A 223 20.99 -11.83 0.40
CA PHE A 223 22.19 -12.07 -0.40
C PHE A 223 21.79 -12.37 -1.84
N ARG A 224 22.60 -11.90 -2.80
CA ARG A 224 22.39 -12.23 -4.22
C ARG A 224 22.81 -13.67 -4.50
N GLU A 225 21.97 -14.35 -5.27
CA GLU A 225 22.39 -15.56 -5.97
C GLU A 225 23.01 -15.21 -7.33
N ASP A 226 23.58 -16.19 -8.02
CA ASP A 226 24.27 -16.05 -9.32
C ASP A 226 23.34 -15.62 -10.48
N THR A 227 22.09 -15.27 -10.21
CA THR A 227 21.11 -14.81 -11.21
C THR A 227 21.14 -13.29 -11.34
N THR A 228 20.79 -12.78 -12.52
CA THR A 228 20.79 -11.34 -12.79
C THR A 228 19.49 -10.63 -12.41
N ARG A 229 18.37 -11.37 -12.28
CA ARG A 229 17.03 -10.82 -12.02
C ARG A 229 16.55 -11.22 -10.62
N VAL A 230 15.97 -10.27 -9.92
CA VAL A 230 15.31 -10.50 -8.64
C VAL A 230 13.82 -10.72 -8.91
N ALA A 231 13.26 -11.82 -8.41
CA ALA A 231 11.83 -12.05 -8.41
C ALA A 231 11.14 -11.05 -7.47
N LEU A 232 10.11 -10.37 -7.97
CA LEU A 232 9.33 -9.40 -7.21
C LEU A 232 7.90 -9.88 -7.05
N CYS A 233 7.21 -9.29 -6.07
CA CYS A 233 5.78 -9.34 -5.91
C CYS A 233 5.19 -7.92 -5.96
N SER A 234 3.99 -7.81 -6.51
CA SER A 234 3.03 -6.72 -6.37
C SER A 234 1.91 -7.20 -5.42
N HIS A 235 1.61 -6.44 -4.37
CA HIS A 235 0.72 -6.86 -3.28
C HIS A 235 -0.31 -5.78 -3.01
N ALA A 236 -1.53 -6.01 -3.47
CA ALA A 236 -2.68 -5.17 -3.22
C ALA A 236 -3.45 -5.61 -1.97
N PHE A 237 -3.76 -4.65 -1.09
CA PHE A 237 -4.72 -4.83 0.00
C PHE A 237 -5.35 -3.48 0.37
N SER A 238 -6.49 -3.53 1.05
CA SER A 238 -7.20 -2.31 1.46
C SER A 238 -7.13 -2.02 2.96
N VAL A 239 -7.33 -0.76 3.30
CA VAL A 239 -7.52 -0.25 4.67
C VAL A 239 -8.86 0.49 4.73
N PRO A 240 -9.98 -0.24 4.93
CA PRO A 240 -11.33 0.31 4.84
C PRO A 240 -11.59 1.51 5.75
N LYS A 241 -10.94 1.57 6.91
CA LYS A 241 -11.01 2.69 7.86
C LYS A 241 -10.72 4.06 7.21
N TYR A 242 -9.87 4.07 6.18
CA TYR A 242 -9.44 5.28 5.48
C TYR A 242 -9.90 5.36 4.03
N GLY A 243 -10.61 4.34 3.52
CA GLY A 243 -10.95 4.27 2.10
C GLY A 243 -9.72 4.14 1.19
N VAL A 244 -8.61 3.59 1.69
CA VAL A 244 -7.32 3.53 0.97
C VAL A 244 -7.06 2.11 0.49
N SER A 245 -6.59 1.97 -0.74
CA SER A 245 -5.94 0.79 -1.28
C SER A 245 -4.43 1.00 -1.25
N LEU A 246 -3.67 -0.03 -0.91
CA LEU A 246 -2.21 -0.04 -1.01
C LEU A 246 -1.80 -1.02 -2.09
N ASN A 247 -0.84 -0.63 -2.91
CA ASN A 247 -0.10 -1.57 -3.76
C ASN A 247 1.36 -1.59 -3.32
N VAL A 248 1.83 -2.74 -2.85
CA VAL A 248 3.14 -2.91 -2.24
C VAL A 248 4.05 -3.74 -3.14
N THR A 249 5.28 -3.27 -3.36
CA THR A 249 6.31 -4.00 -4.10
C THR A 249 7.45 -4.43 -3.17
N TYR A 250 7.86 -5.69 -3.26
CA TYR A 250 8.98 -6.28 -2.52
C TYR A 250 9.51 -7.54 -3.22
N PRO A 251 10.73 -8.02 -2.91
CA PRO A 251 11.22 -9.28 -3.46
C PRO A 251 10.41 -10.49 -3.01
N ARG A 252 10.18 -11.45 -3.91
CA ARG A 252 9.32 -12.62 -3.64
C ARG A 252 9.77 -13.44 -2.43
N VAL A 253 11.08 -13.51 -2.15
CA VAL A 253 11.60 -14.16 -0.92
C VAL A 253 11.03 -13.56 0.37
N VAL A 254 10.65 -12.28 0.36
CA VAL A 254 10.06 -11.57 1.50
C VAL A 254 8.56 -11.86 1.66
N MET A 255 7.91 -12.49 0.67
CA MET A 255 6.47 -12.78 0.68
C MET A 255 6.01 -13.60 1.91
N HIS A 256 6.89 -14.38 2.55
CA HIS A 256 6.56 -15.08 3.80
C HIS A 256 6.10 -14.13 4.94
N GLU A 257 6.45 -12.84 4.87
CA GLU A 257 6.05 -11.79 5.80
C GLU A 257 4.79 -11.01 5.37
N TRP A 258 4.05 -11.47 4.35
CA TRP A 258 2.96 -10.70 3.75
C TRP A 258 1.93 -10.17 4.78
N GLU A 259 1.52 -10.98 5.77
CA GLU A 259 0.61 -10.54 6.83
C GLU A 259 1.23 -9.45 7.70
N HIS A 260 2.51 -9.59 8.03
CA HIS A 260 3.24 -8.63 8.83
C HIS A 260 3.38 -7.29 8.09
N ILE A 261 3.68 -7.35 6.79
CA ILE A 261 3.72 -6.16 5.90
C ILE A 261 2.39 -5.40 5.95
N GLU A 262 1.26 -6.07 5.75
CA GLU A 262 -0.03 -5.39 5.80
C GLU A 262 -0.30 -4.78 7.19
N ALA A 263 0.02 -5.52 8.26
CA ALA A 263 -0.17 -5.07 9.62
C ALA A 263 0.67 -3.82 9.93
N ARG A 264 1.92 -3.75 9.43
CA ARG A 264 2.81 -2.61 9.63
C ARG A 264 2.32 -1.37 8.92
N TYR A 265 1.89 -1.45 7.66
CA TYR A 265 1.32 -0.29 6.97
C TYR A 265 0.03 0.21 7.63
N ARG A 266 -0.86 -0.70 8.05
CA ARG A 266 -2.06 -0.32 8.84
C ARG A 266 -1.67 0.42 10.12
N ALA A 267 -0.68 -0.10 10.85
CA ALA A 267 -0.18 0.53 12.08
C ALA A 267 0.45 1.90 11.83
N VAL A 268 1.19 2.10 10.73
CA VAL A 268 1.75 3.40 10.34
C VAL A 268 0.64 4.41 10.08
N LEU A 269 -0.37 4.06 9.28
CA LEU A 269 -1.52 4.93 9.02
C LEU A 269 -2.28 5.28 10.30
N ASP A 270 -2.54 4.28 11.15
CA ASP A 270 -3.21 4.47 12.43
C ASP A 270 -2.43 5.40 13.36
N ARG A 271 -1.12 5.23 13.44
CA ARG A 271 -0.23 6.00 14.32
C ARG A 271 -0.18 7.47 13.96
N TYR A 272 -0.18 7.79 12.67
CA TYR A 272 0.01 9.16 12.18
C TYR A 272 -1.28 9.86 11.77
N TYR A 273 -2.43 9.21 11.91
CA TYR A 273 -3.73 9.82 11.59
C TYR A 273 -4.08 10.97 12.55
N ILE A 274 -4.40 12.13 12.00
CA ILE A 274 -4.74 13.36 12.75
C ILE A 274 -6.19 13.82 12.55
N GLY A 275 -7.03 13.00 11.91
CA GLY A 275 -8.45 13.27 11.70
C GLY A 275 -8.80 13.56 10.24
N THR A 276 -10.07 13.91 10.00
CA THR A 276 -10.54 14.35 8.68
C THR A 276 -10.52 15.87 8.56
N GLU A 277 -10.47 16.39 7.33
CA GLU A 277 -10.82 17.78 7.09
C GLU A 277 -12.26 18.04 7.55
N ARG A 278 -12.45 19.05 8.42
CA ARG A 278 -13.79 19.49 8.81
C ARG A 278 -14.41 20.25 7.63
N GLY A 279 -15.34 19.59 6.95
CA GLY A 279 -16.35 20.11 6.04
C GLY A 279 -16.08 21.46 5.37
N SER A 280 -15.77 21.41 4.08
CA SER A 280 -16.45 22.26 3.10
C SER A 280 -17.86 21.71 2.87
N HIS A 281 -18.70 21.73 3.91
CA HIS A 281 -20.15 21.76 3.68
C HIS A 281 -20.43 23.13 3.09
N LYS A 282 -20.57 23.19 1.77
CA LYS A 282 -21.11 24.36 1.10
C LYS A 282 -22.61 24.42 1.50
N PRO A 283 -23.08 25.56 2.05
CA PRO A 283 -24.51 25.73 2.33
C PRO A 283 -25.34 25.65 1.05
#